data_AF-A0A0N0V2A3-F1
#
_entry.id   AF-A0A0N0V2A3-F1
#
_cell.length_a   1.000
_cell.length_b   1.000
_cell.length_c   1.000
_cell.angle_alpha   90.00
_cell.angle_beta   90.00
_cell.angle_gamma   90.00
#
_symmetry.space_group_name_H-M   'P 1'
#
loop_
_entity.id
_entity.type
_entity.pdbx_description
1 polymer ?
#
loop_
_entity_poly.entity_id
_entity_poly.type
_entity_poly.pdbx_seq_one_letter_code
_entity_poly.pdbx_strand_id
1 'polypeptide(L)'
;MLNRSGISIPVESNMNYVNFASRIDRKKSAATLINKGFSLCAVASITGYSISTITRSLKRLNNTGDIEDLPRNCKVTYSESFKLELIAFYCQTQPFQNSGRWTLRCAEVHLAAHPKKINGTPSKSTIHRILQEHSLKPHQSRYFLHITDPNFFSKMHHLIKLYLNPPKNLFFFDECPGIQILKRIVPDLQTEKMKKRLKEFEYIRNGTINVLSFFSYNNGKVYAKCRADHKTDTFLEIFRNHVEKCSAT
;
A
#
# COMPACT_ATOMS: atom_id res chain seq x y z
N MET A 1 31.26 -17.73 66.58
CA MET A 1 30.25 -18.21 67.55
C MET A 1 29.46 -17.01 68.04
N LEU A 2 28.13 -17.18 68.17
CA LEU A 2 27.08 -16.28 68.69
C LEU A 2 26.28 -15.43 67.67
N ASN A 3 25.06 -15.94 67.43
CA ASN A 3 23.89 -15.35 66.76
C ASN A 3 23.34 -14.10 67.48
N ARG A 4 22.65 -13.23 66.72
CA ARG A 4 21.23 -12.84 66.99
C ARG A 4 20.62 -11.99 65.87
N SER A 5 19.75 -12.64 65.09
CA SER A 5 18.43 -12.17 64.62
C SER A 5 18.23 -10.69 64.29
N GLY A 6 18.32 -10.35 63.00
CA GLY A 6 17.58 -9.24 62.40
C GLY A 6 16.60 -9.80 61.39
N ILE A 7 15.31 -9.82 61.73
CA ILE A 7 14.22 -10.23 60.84
C ILE A 7 14.10 -9.15 59.75
N SER A 8 14.52 -9.44 58.52
CA SER A 8 14.17 -8.64 57.36
C SER A 8 12.73 -8.98 56.96
N ILE A 9 11.78 -8.15 57.39
CA ILE A 9 10.41 -8.17 56.86
C ILE A 9 10.49 -7.71 55.39
N PRO A 10 10.11 -8.55 54.42
CA PRO A 10 9.97 -8.07 53.05
C PRO A 10 8.73 -7.18 53.02
N VAL A 11 8.92 -5.90 52.67
CA VAL A 11 7.82 -5.03 52.27
C VAL A 11 7.34 -5.54 50.91
N GLU A 12 6.47 -6.54 50.92
CA GLU A 12 5.69 -6.92 49.76
C GLU A 12 4.69 -5.79 49.47
N SER A 13 5.11 -4.81 48.68
CA SER A 13 4.22 -3.85 48.03
C SER A 13 3.48 -4.51 46.86
N ASN A 14 2.76 -5.60 47.13
CA ASN A 14 1.75 -6.13 46.22
C ASN A 14 0.47 -5.28 46.37
N MET A 15 0.56 -4.01 45.96
CA MET A 15 -0.62 -3.18 45.74
C MET A 15 -1.28 -3.68 44.46
N ASN A 16 -2.22 -4.62 44.61
CA ASN A 16 -3.11 -5.07 43.56
C ASN A 16 -3.85 -3.86 42.98
N TYR A 17 -3.31 -3.29 41.91
CA TYR A 17 -4.03 -2.28 41.14
C TYR A 17 -5.29 -2.93 40.60
N VAL A 18 -6.45 -2.38 41.00
CA VAL A 18 -7.73 -2.78 40.42
C VAL A 18 -7.61 -2.55 38.91
N ASN A 19 -7.76 -3.62 38.13
CA ASN A 19 -7.63 -3.53 36.68
C ASN A 19 -8.92 -2.92 36.11
N PHE A 20 -8.87 -1.65 35.72
CA PHE A 20 -10.00 -0.94 35.13
C PHE A 20 -10.02 -1.15 33.62
N ALA A 21 -11.18 -1.55 33.07
CA ALA A 21 -11.36 -1.83 31.65
C ALA A 21 -11.13 -0.60 30.76
N SER A 22 -11.44 0.62 31.25
CA SER A 22 -11.20 1.86 30.52
C SER A 22 -10.79 3.03 31.43
N ARG A 23 -10.21 4.06 30.81
CA ARG A 23 -9.87 5.32 31.48
C ARG A 23 -11.10 6.01 32.08
N ILE A 24 -12.27 5.84 31.45
CA ILE A 24 -13.54 6.43 31.90
C ILE A 24 -14.01 5.68 33.15
N ASP A 25 -13.96 4.36 33.15
CA ASP A 25 -14.36 3.53 34.30
C ASP A 25 -13.50 3.84 35.51
N ARG A 26 -12.21 4.01 35.31
CA ARG A 26 -11.26 4.42 36.35
C ARG A 26 -11.61 5.78 36.97
N LYS A 27 -12.05 6.75 36.16
CA LYS A 27 -12.52 8.06 36.66
C LYS A 27 -13.87 7.96 37.38
N LYS A 28 -14.80 7.14 36.88
CA LYS A 28 -16.10 6.87 37.54
C LYS A 28 -15.87 6.24 38.90
N SER A 29 -15.01 5.23 39.01
CA SER A 29 -14.64 4.60 40.27
C SER A 29 -13.99 5.59 41.25
N ALA A 30 -13.10 6.46 40.76
CA ALA A 30 -12.50 7.51 41.59
C ALA A 30 -13.58 8.45 42.18
N ALA A 31 -14.51 8.91 41.35
CA ALA A 31 -15.60 9.79 41.79
C ALA A 31 -16.53 9.08 42.80
N THR A 32 -16.91 7.83 42.54
CA THR A 32 -17.76 7.05 43.44
C THR A 32 -17.10 6.79 44.79
N LEU A 33 -15.80 6.47 44.82
CA LEU A 33 -15.07 6.25 46.08
C LEU A 33 -15.00 7.52 46.91
N ILE A 34 -14.82 8.69 46.27
CA ILE A 34 -14.78 9.97 47.00
C ILE A 34 -16.17 10.33 47.54
N ASN A 35 -17.23 10.08 46.77
CA ASN A 35 -18.60 10.26 47.25
C ASN A 35 -18.95 9.33 48.42
N LYS A 36 -18.30 8.16 48.50
CA LYS A 36 -18.39 7.24 49.64
C LYS A 36 -17.52 7.64 50.84
N GLY A 37 -16.81 8.77 50.79
CA GLY A 37 -16.04 9.32 51.90
C GLY A 37 -14.58 8.87 52.00
N PHE A 38 -14.02 8.22 50.97
CA PHE A 38 -12.61 7.83 50.97
C PHE A 38 -11.69 9.05 50.76
N SER A 39 -10.52 9.04 51.43
CA SER A 39 -9.52 10.11 51.28
C SER A 39 -8.88 10.11 49.89
N LEU A 40 -8.46 11.28 49.41
CA LEU A 40 -7.83 11.44 48.10
C LEU A 40 -6.59 10.55 47.92
N CYS A 41 -5.81 10.36 48.98
CA CYS A 41 -4.63 9.49 48.96
C CYS A 41 -5.02 8.01 48.81
N ALA A 42 -6.05 7.55 49.52
CA ALA A 42 -6.53 6.17 49.39
C ALA A 42 -7.08 5.90 47.99
N VAL A 43 -7.84 6.86 47.44
CA VAL A 43 -8.39 6.76 46.08
C VAL A 43 -7.27 6.82 45.03
N ALA A 44 -6.24 7.64 45.23
CA ALA A 44 -5.05 7.67 44.38
C ALA A 44 -4.31 6.32 44.37
N SER A 45 -4.16 5.68 45.53
CA SER A 45 -3.53 4.36 45.65
C SER A 45 -4.37 3.27 44.97
N ILE A 46 -5.69 3.24 45.19
CA ILE A 46 -6.59 2.22 44.63
C ILE A 46 -6.75 2.38 43.13
N THR A 47 -6.96 3.62 42.67
CA THR A 47 -7.16 3.91 41.26
C THR A 47 -5.85 4.04 40.52
N GLY A 48 -4.70 4.26 41.17
CA GLY A 48 -3.40 4.54 40.55
C GLY A 48 -3.27 5.87 39.81
N TYR A 49 -4.19 6.82 40.03
CA TYR A 49 -4.06 8.18 39.50
C TYR A 49 -3.28 9.07 40.46
N SER A 50 -2.63 10.11 39.92
CA SER A 50 -2.09 11.17 40.76
C SER A 50 -3.21 11.91 41.47
N ILE A 51 -2.95 12.36 42.71
CA ILE A 51 -3.88 13.20 43.49
C ILE A 51 -4.33 14.41 42.65
N SER A 52 -3.41 15.05 41.93
CA SER A 52 -3.70 16.19 41.05
C SER A 52 -4.68 15.87 39.91
N THR A 53 -4.63 14.66 39.34
CA THR A 53 -5.56 14.23 38.29
C THR A 53 -6.95 14.00 38.86
N ILE A 54 -7.04 13.42 40.05
CA ILE A 54 -8.30 13.19 40.78
C ILE A 54 -8.94 14.53 41.13
N THR A 55 -8.19 15.44 41.74
CA THR A 55 -8.67 16.79 42.10
C THR A 55 -9.16 17.57 40.88
N ARG A 56 -8.41 17.54 39.76
CA ARG A 56 -8.82 18.20 38.50
C ARG A 56 -10.07 17.57 37.91
N SER A 57 -10.19 16.24 37.97
CA SER A 57 -11.35 15.52 37.44
C SER A 57 -12.61 15.78 38.27
N LEU A 58 -12.49 15.83 39.60
CA LEU A 58 -13.59 16.21 40.50
C LEU A 58 -14.02 17.67 40.30
N LYS A 59 -13.06 18.59 40.21
CA LYS A 59 -13.36 20.00 39.93
C LYS A 59 -14.11 20.15 38.61
N ARG A 60 -13.73 19.37 37.58
CA ARG A 60 -14.45 19.33 36.31
C ARG A 60 -15.85 18.74 36.48
N LEU A 61 -15.99 17.61 37.17
CA LEU A 61 -17.28 16.97 37.43
C LEU A 61 -18.25 17.90 38.14
N ASN A 62 -17.80 18.62 39.16
CA ASN A 62 -18.64 19.58 39.89
C ASN A 62 -19.06 20.77 39.02
N ASN A 63 -18.24 21.17 38.05
CA ASN A 63 -18.51 22.31 37.19
C ASN A 63 -19.39 21.96 35.97
N THR A 64 -19.18 20.80 35.35
CA THR A 64 -19.83 20.43 34.08
C THR A 64 -20.80 19.24 34.18
N GLY A 65 -20.78 18.50 35.29
CA GLY A 65 -21.59 17.28 35.46
C GLY A 65 -21.12 16.08 34.63
N ASP A 66 -20.01 16.21 33.89
CA ASP A 66 -19.53 15.21 32.94
C ASP A 66 -18.16 14.61 33.31
N ILE A 67 -18.07 13.28 33.20
CA ILE A 67 -16.89 12.47 33.49
C ILE A 67 -16.08 12.21 32.20
N GLU A 68 -16.67 12.40 31.02
CA GLU A 68 -16.01 12.19 29.73
C GLU A 68 -14.96 13.26 29.43
N ASP A 69 -14.03 12.95 28.53
CA ASP A 69 -13.06 13.94 28.07
C ASP A 69 -13.72 14.79 26.99
N LEU A 70 -13.64 16.12 27.14
CA LEU A 70 -14.04 17.04 26.09
C LEU A 70 -13.35 16.64 24.78
N PRO A 71 -14.03 16.84 23.64
CA PRO A 71 -13.39 16.67 22.35
C PRO A 71 -12.13 17.52 22.36
N ARG A 72 -10.99 16.89 22.09
CA ARG A 72 -9.72 17.61 21.95
C ARG A 72 -9.89 18.65 20.85
N ASN A 73 -9.11 19.74 20.88
CA ASN A 73 -9.03 20.63 19.72
C ASN A 73 -8.68 19.79 18.49
N CYS A 74 -9.69 19.54 17.67
CA CYS A 74 -9.57 18.73 16.48
C CYS A 74 -8.91 19.57 15.40
N LYS A 75 -8.20 18.88 14.50
CA LYS A 75 -7.59 19.51 13.32
C LYS A 75 -8.67 20.21 12.50
N VAL A 76 -8.26 21.25 11.77
CA VAL A 76 -9.11 21.94 10.77
C VAL A 76 -9.80 20.90 9.89
N THR A 77 -11.12 20.84 9.98
CA THR A 77 -11.93 19.94 9.17
C THR A 77 -12.30 20.70 7.90
N TYR A 78 -11.84 20.21 6.76
CA TYR A 78 -12.23 20.75 5.47
C TYR A 78 -13.68 20.35 5.19
N SER A 79 -14.46 21.28 4.62
CA SER A 79 -15.84 21.02 4.24
C SER A 79 -15.91 19.86 3.22
N GLU A 80 -17.05 19.19 3.18
CA GLU A 80 -17.26 18.12 2.19
C GLU A 80 -17.19 18.66 0.75
N SER A 81 -17.72 19.87 0.53
CA SER A 81 -17.61 20.58 -0.75
C SER A 81 -16.16 20.72 -1.21
N PHE A 82 -15.26 21.10 -0.30
CA PHE A 82 -13.85 21.26 -0.60
C PHE A 82 -13.19 19.94 -1.02
N LYS A 83 -13.51 18.83 -0.35
CA LYS A 83 -12.98 17.52 -0.71
C LYS A 83 -13.43 17.11 -2.11
N LEU A 84 -14.71 17.31 -2.43
CA LEU A 84 -15.26 17.01 -3.75
C LEU A 84 -14.63 17.87 -4.85
N GLU A 85 -14.44 19.17 -4.60
CA GLU A 85 -13.73 20.06 -5.53
C GLU A 85 -12.29 19.58 -5.77
N LEU A 86 -11.58 19.13 -4.72
CA LEU A 86 -10.23 18.58 -4.84
C LEU A 86 -10.19 17.27 -5.63
N ILE A 87 -11.18 16.40 -5.45
CA ILE A 87 -11.30 15.16 -6.23
C ILE A 87 -11.58 15.49 -7.70
N ALA A 88 -12.54 16.36 -7.96
CA ALA A 88 -12.90 16.82 -9.30
C ALA A 88 -11.69 17.44 -10.01
N PHE A 89 -10.90 18.26 -9.29
CA PHE A 89 -9.64 18.80 -9.80
C PHE A 89 -8.72 17.69 -10.33
N TYR A 90 -8.47 16.62 -9.56
CA TYR A 90 -7.60 15.52 -10.01
C TYR A 90 -8.19 14.68 -11.14
N CYS A 91 -9.52 14.54 -11.21
CA CYS A 91 -10.19 13.76 -12.25
C CYS A 91 -10.29 14.50 -13.58
N GLN A 92 -10.36 15.83 -13.56
CA GLN A 92 -10.61 16.66 -14.75
C GLN A 92 -9.35 17.36 -15.29
N THR A 93 -8.26 17.37 -14.53
CA THR A 93 -7.02 18.00 -14.95
C THR A 93 -5.96 16.95 -15.30
N GLN A 94 -5.08 17.31 -16.23
CA GLN A 94 -3.88 16.53 -16.53
C GLN A 94 -2.72 16.95 -15.62
N PRO A 95 -1.70 16.10 -15.43
CA PRO A 95 -0.46 16.50 -14.77
C PRO A 95 0.08 17.82 -15.35
N PHE A 96 0.64 18.68 -14.50
CA PHE A 96 1.14 19.98 -14.92
C PHE A 96 2.16 19.86 -16.06
N GLN A 97 2.18 20.81 -17.00
CA GLN A 97 2.97 20.74 -18.25
C GLN A 97 4.46 20.42 -18.03
N ASN A 98 5.05 20.89 -16.93
CA ASN A 98 6.47 20.68 -16.60
C ASN A 98 6.74 19.33 -15.91
N SER A 99 5.69 18.58 -15.57
CA SER A 99 5.77 17.29 -14.89
C SER A 99 4.83 16.30 -15.58
N GLY A 100 5.37 15.38 -16.39
CA GLY A 100 4.57 14.31 -17.02
C GLY A 100 3.89 13.34 -16.05
N ARG A 101 3.94 13.59 -14.73
CA ARG A 101 3.31 12.81 -13.66
C ARG A 101 2.80 13.73 -12.57
N TRP A 102 1.74 13.29 -11.88
CA TRP A 102 1.24 13.98 -10.70
C TRP A 102 2.22 13.89 -9.53
N THR A 103 2.56 15.05 -8.94
CA THR A 103 3.17 15.12 -7.61
C THR A 103 2.32 15.97 -6.70
N LEU A 104 2.17 15.53 -5.44
CA LEU A 104 1.37 16.26 -4.45
C LEU A 104 1.97 17.62 -4.10
N ARG A 105 3.31 17.74 -4.20
CA ARG A 105 4.04 19.00 -3.97
C ARG A 105 3.72 20.02 -5.05
N CYS A 106 3.72 19.63 -6.32
CA CYS A 106 3.33 20.53 -7.40
C CYS A 106 1.84 20.93 -7.28
N ALA A 107 0.98 20.01 -6.84
CA ALA A 107 -0.44 20.33 -6.63
C ALA A 107 -0.65 21.36 -5.52
N GLU A 108 0.04 21.22 -4.38
CA GLU A 108 0.04 22.21 -3.30
C GLU A 108 0.47 23.60 -3.80
N VAL A 109 1.60 23.69 -4.51
CA VAL A 109 2.10 24.97 -5.06
C VAL A 109 1.13 25.58 -6.05
N HIS A 110 0.56 24.76 -6.95
CA HIS A 110 -0.39 25.23 -7.96
C HIS A 110 -1.70 25.72 -7.35
N LEU A 111 -2.25 25.00 -6.36
CA LEU A 111 -3.48 25.39 -5.67
C LEU A 111 -3.27 26.63 -4.78
N ALA A 112 -2.09 26.78 -4.18
CA ALA A 112 -1.73 28.00 -3.47
C ALA A 112 -1.68 29.23 -4.41
N ALA A 113 -1.19 29.05 -5.65
CA ALA A 113 -1.20 30.10 -6.66
C ALA A 113 -2.59 30.38 -7.27
N HIS A 114 -3.51 29.41 -7.22
CA HIS A 114 -4.84 29.50 -7.83
C HIS A 114 -5.96 29.13 -6.83
N PRO A 115 -6.15 29.93 -5.75
CA PRO A 115 -7.12 29.63 -4.69
C PRO A 115 -8.59 29.75 -5.13
N LYS A 116 -8.85 30.15 -6.39
CA LYS A 116 -10.20 30.18 -6.97
C LYS A 116 -10.62 28.84 -7.59
N LYS A 117 -9.67 27.91 -7.84
CA LYS A 117 -9.97 26.60 -8.46
C LYS A 117 -10.61 25.62 -7.48
N ILE A 118 -10.22 25.72 -6.22
CA ILE A 118 -10.77 24.99 -5.09
C ILE A 118 -10.89 26.04 -4.00
N ASN A 119 -12.00 26.10 -3.28
CA ASN A 119 -12.26 27.08 -2.23
C ASN A 119 -11.35 26.90 -0.99
N GLY A 120 -10.04 26.94 -1.17
CA GLY A 120 -9.02 26.82 -0.13
C GLY A 120 -7.63 26.41 -0.65
N THR A 121 -6.65 26.45 0.25
CA THR A 121 -5.22 26.19 -0.03
C THR A 121 -4.70 25.00 0.79
N PRO A 122 -4.94 23.75 0.34
CA PRO A 122 -4.58 22.58 1.13
C PRO A 122 -3.07 22.32 1.10
N SER A 123 -2.52 21.95 2.25
CA SER A 123 -1.14 21.45 2.32
C SER A 123 -0.99 20.08 1.65
N LYS A 124 0.24 19.72 1.26
CA LYS A 124 0.56 18.39 0.71
C LYS A 124 0.00 17.24 1.55
N SER A 125 0.12 17.33 2.87
CA SER A 125 -0.37 16.29 3.79
C SER A 125 -1.89 16.20 3.82
N THR A 126 -2.58 17.33 3.68
CA THR A 126 -4.04 17.39 3.54
C THR A 126 -4.48 16.74 2.23
N ILE A 127 -3.86 17.13 1.12
CA ILE A 127 -4.17 16.55 -0.20
C ILE A 127 -3.98 15.04 -0.15
N HIS A 128 -2.84 14.58 0.36
CA HIS A 128 -2.56 13.15 0.51
C HIS A 128 -3.63 12.41 1.31
N ARG A 129 -4.04 12.98 2.45
CA ARG A 129 -5.06 12.38 3.32
C ARG A 129 -6.42 12.27 2.61
N ILE A 130 -6.88 13.34 1.97
CA ILE A 130 -8.16 13.34 1.23
C ILE A 130 -8.09 12.32 0.09
N LEU A 131 -7.00 12.29 -0.69
CA LEU A 131 -6.84 11.31 -1.76
C LEU A 131 -6.86 9.86 -1.23
N GLN A 132 -6.22 9.60 -0.08
CA GLN A 132 -6.27 8.27 0.55
C GLN A 132 -7.66 7.89 1.04
N GLU A 133 -8.39 8.82 1.68
CA GLU A 133 -9.76 8.60 2.14
C GLU A 133 -10.68 8.15 0.99
N HIS A 134 -10.46 8.68 -0.22
CA HIS A 134 -11.22 8.33 -1.43
C HIS A 134 -10.53 7.28 -2.33
N SER A 135 -9.46 6.63 -1.88
CA SER A 135 -8.68 5.66 -2.66
C SER A 135 -8.20 6.15 -4.03
N LEU A 136 -8.07 7.47 -4.22
CA LEU A 136 -7.68 8.08 -5.47
C LEU A 136 -6.15 8.12 -5.58
N LYS A 137 -5.60 7.62 -6.69
CA LYS A 137 -4.15 7.57 -6.94
C LYS A 137 -3.79 8.28 -8.25
N PRO A 138 -3.78 9.62 -8.29
CA PRO A 138 -3.55 10.38 -9.53
C PRO A 138 -2.22 10.07 -10.21
N HIS A 139 -1.19 9.71 -9.43
CA HIS A 139 0.14 9.34 -9.94
C HIS A 139 0.17 7.96 -10.64
N GLN A 140 -0.91 7.19 -10.60
CA GLN A 140 -1.01 5.90 -11.25
C GLN A 140 -1.80 6.05 -12.55
N SER A 141 -1.22 5.55 -13.64
CA SER A 141 -1.92 5.34 -14.89
C SER A 141 -2.10 3.85 -15.10
N ARG A 142 -3.30 3.43 -15.49
CA ARG A 142 -3.58 2.05 -15.91
C ARG A 142 -4.07 2.09 -17.34
N TYR A 143 -3.42 1.30 -18.18
CA TYR A 143 -3.99 0.97 -19.47
C TYR A 143 -5.27 0.16 -19.24
N PHE A 144 -6.31 0.50 -19.97
CA PHE A 144 -7.52 -0.31 -20.05
C PHE A 144 -7.77 -0.61 -21.53
N LEU A 145 -8.30 -1.79 -21.80
CA LEU A 145 -8.73 -2.15 -23.14
C LEU A 145 -10.20 -1.77 -23.26
N HIS A 146 -10.50 -0.90 -24.22
CA HIS A 146 -11.87 -0.60 -24.58
C HIS A 146 -12.38 -1.64 -25.57
N ILE A 147 -13.63 -2.08 -25.42
CA ILE A 147 -14.25 -3.01 -26.36
C ILE A 147 -14.62 -2.20 -27.61
N THR A 148 -13.84 -2.37 -28.68
CA THR A 148 -14.07 -1.69 -29.97
C THR A 148 -14.70 -2.60 -31.03
N ASP A 149 -14.62 -3.92 -30.86
CA ASP A 149 -15.13 -4.90 -31.82
C ASP A 149 -16.63 -5.16 -31.60
N PRO A 150 -17.50 -4.92 -32.61
CA PRO A 150 -18.93 -5.20 -32.52
C PRO A 150 -19.25 -6.66 -32.18
N ASN A 151 -18.37 -7.59 -32.55
CA ASN A 151 -18.54 -9.02 -32.33
C ASN A 151 -17.78 -9.55 -31.11
N PHE A 152 -17.28 -8.66 -30.24
CA PHE A 152 -16.43 -9.02 -29.11
C PHE A 152 -17.00 -10.15 -28.26
N PHE A 153 -18.26 -10.04 -27.84
CA PHE A 153 -18.89 -11.04 -26.97
C PHE A 153 -18.99 -12.41 -27.64
N SER A 154 -19.35 -12.45 -28.93
CA SER A 154 -19.42 -13.71 -29.67
C SER A 154 -18.05 -14.39 -29.77
N LYS A 155 -17.00 -13.62 -30.12
CA LYS A 155 -15.61 -14.12 -30.16
C LYS A 155 -15.12 -14.56 -28.79
N MET A 156 -15.42 -13.79 -27.75
CA MET A 156 -15.08 -14.12 -26.37
C MET A 156 -15.74 -15.45 -25.95
N HIS A 157 -17.04 -15.62 -26.21
CA HIS A 157 -17.74 -16.88 -25.91
C HIS A 157 -17.15 -18.07 -26.67
N HIS A 158 -16.79 -17.88 -27.94
CA HIS A 158 -16.12 -18.91 -28.73
C HIS A 158 -14.76 -19.31 -28.12
N LEU A 159 -13.93 -18.32 -27.75
CA LEU A 159 -12.65 -18.57 -27.09
C LEU A 159 -12.82 -19.25 -25.72
N ILE A 160 -13.77 -18.80 -24.89
CA ILE A 160 -14.05 -19.44 -23.60
C ILE A 160 -14.42 -20.91 -23.80
N LYS A 161 -15.26 -21.24 -24.80
CA LYS A 161 -15.60 -22.63 -25.12
C LYS A 161 -14.38 -23.46 -25.51
N LEU A 162 -13.43 -22.88 -26.26
CA LEU A 162 -12.15 -23.53 -26.60
C LEU A 162 -11.30 -23.80 -25.36
N TYR A 163 -11.25 -22.88 -24.40
CA TYR A 163 -10.51 -23.10 -23.14
C TYR A 163 -11.18 -24.12 -22.22
N LEU A 164 -12.51 -24.19 -22.23
CA LEU A 164 -13.25 -25.19 -21.45
C LEU A 164 -13.08 -26.62 -22.00
N ASN A 165 -12.99 -26.76 -23.32
CA ASN A 165 -12.77 -28.05 -24.00
C ASN A 165 -11.57 -27.93 -24.94
N PRO A 166 -10.33 -27.89 -24.40
CA PRO A 166 -9.14 -27.65 -25.20
C PRO A 166 -8.91 -28.81 -26.19
N PRO A 167 -8.61 -28.51 -27.47
CA PRO A 167 -8.30 -29.54 -28.43
C PRO A 167 -6.96 -30.22 -28.07
N LYS A 168 -6.78 -31.46 -28.53
CA LYS A 168 -5.53 -32.23 -28.28
C LYS A 168 -4.27 -31.46 -28.71
N ASN A 169 -4.36 -30.67 -29.77
CA ASN A 169 -3.24 -29.92 -30.34
C ASN A 169 -3.40 -28.41 -30.08
N LEU A 170 -3.57 -28.00 -28.82
CA LEU A 170 -3.62 -26.59 -28.45
C LEU A 170 -2.22 -26.04 -28.16
N PHE A 171 -1.82 -25.04 -28.94
CA PHE A 171 -0.55 -24.33 -28.80
C PHE A 171 -0.79 -22.82 -28.76
N PHE A 172 -0.05 -22.12 -27.90
CA PHE A 172 -0.02 -20.66 -27.84
C PHE A 172 1.27 -20.18 -28.50
N PHE A 173 1.12 -19.35 -29.51
CA PHE A 173 2.23 -18.70 -30.18
C PHE A 173 2.37 -17.27 -29.68
N ASP A 174 3.60 -16.86 -29.40
CA ASP A 174 3.93 -15.46 -29.14
C ASP A 174 5.28 -15.11 -29.76
N GLU A 175 5.37 -13.89 -30.29
CA GLU A 175 6.60 -13.28 -30.77
C GLU A 175 6.95 -12.10 -29.87
N CYS A 176 8.17 -12.13 -29.32
CA CYS A 176 8.74 -10.99 -28.62
C CYS A 176 9.84 -10.38 -29.50
N PRO A 177 9.51 -9.39 -30.35
CA PRO A 177 10.48 -8.77 -31.23
C PRO A 177 11.32 -7.73 -30.49
N GLY A 178 12.50 -7.43 -31.03
CA GLY A 178 13.32 -6.31 -30.59
C GLY A 178 13.98 -6.48 -29.22
N ILE A 179 14.11 -7.72 -28.71
CA ILE A 179 14.81 -7.99 -27.45
C ILE A 179 16.26 -7.53 -27.58
N GLN A 180 16.66 -6.59 -26.75
CA GLN A 180 18.01 -6.03 -26.78
C GLN A 180 19.01 -7.04 -26.23
N ILE A 181 20.06 -7.34 -27.00
CA ILE A 181 21.16 -8.17 -26.53
C ILE A 181 22.16 -7.26 -25.82
N LEU A 182 22.02 -7.17 -24.50
CA LEU A 182 22.88 -6.34 -23.66
C LEU A 182 23.94 -7.21 -22.98
N LYS A 183 25.22 -6.84 -23.16
CA LYS A 183 26.34 -7.44 -22.44
C LYS A 183 26.97 -6.39 -21.53
N ARG A 184 27.18 -6.71 -20.25
CA ARG A 184 27.88 -5.82 -19.32
C ARG A 184 29.38 -5.82 -19.63
N ILE A 185 30.03 -4.66 -19.49
CA ILE A 185 31.47 -4.52 -19.76
C ILE A 185 32.27 -5.38 -18.78
N VAL A 186 31.87 -5.36 -17.51
CA VAL A 186 32.48 -6.11 -16.41
C VAL A 186 31.46 -7.11 -15.86
N PRO A 187 31.89 -8.31 -15.40
CA PRO A 187 31.00 -9.26 -14.73
C PRO A 187 30.38 -8.69 -13.45
N ASP A 188 29.20 -9.21 -13.10
CA ASP A 188 28.53 -8.87 -11.85
C ASP A 188 29.40 -9.29 -10.65
N LEU A 189 29.58 -8.38 -9.68
CA LEU A 189 30.33 -8.65 -8.46
C LEU A 189 29.39 -9.06 -7.33
N GLN A 190 29.65 -10.21 -6.72
CA GLN A 190 28.96 -10.65 -5.52
C GLN A 190 29.79 -10.29 -4.30
N THR A 191 29.27 -9.40 -3.46
CA THR A 191 29.96 -8.98 -2.23
C THR A 191 29.37 -9.74 -1.05
N GLU A 192 30.18 -10.58 -0.40
CA GLU A 192 29.77 -11.37 0.77
C GLU A 192 29.29 -10.48 1.93
N LYS A 193 30.02 -9.38 2.17
CA LYS A 193 29.77 -8.46 3.28
C LYS A 193 28.45 -7.68 3.14
N MET A 194 28.07 -7.29 1.92
CA MET A 194 26.85 -6.51 1.69
C MET A 194 25.63 -7.36 1.33
N LYS A 195 25.81 -8.66 1.05
CA LYS A 195 24.77 -9.56 0.52
C LYS A 195 24.02 -8.95 -0.67
N LYS A 196 24.72 -8.14 -1.48
CA LYS A 196 24.18 -7.45 -2.65
C LYS A 196 24.97 -7.85 -3.88
N ARG A 197 24.25 -8.07 -4.99
CA ARG A 197 24.85 -8.18 -6.32
C ARG A 197 25.07 -6.77 -6.85
N LEU A 198 26.32 -6.41 -7.11
CA LEU A 198 26.68 -5.17 -7.77
C LEU A 198 26.72 -5.45 -9.27
N LYS A 199 25.95 -4.68 -10.03
CA LYS A 199 25.83 -4.80 -11.48
C LYS A 199 26.39 -3.54 -12.12
N GLU A 200 27.33 -3.72 -13.05
CA GLU A 200 27.91 -2.60 -13.79
C GLU A 200 26.81 -1.84 -14.54
N PHE A 201 26.84 -0.51 -14.47
CA PHE A 201 25.85 0.34 -15.14
C PHE A 201 26.10 0.37 -16.64
N GLU A 202 27.38 0.42 -17.05
CA GLU A 202 27.75 0.45 -18.45
C GLU A 202 27.51 -0.90 -19.16
N TYR A 203 27.11 -0.82 -20.42
CA TYR A 203 26.78 -1.99 -21.23
C TYR A 203 27.15 -1.79 -22.70
N ILE A 204 27.46 -2.89 -23.37
CA ILE A 204 27.65 -2.99 -24.80
C ILE A 204 26.35 -3.49 -25.41
N ARG A 205 25.90 -2.80 -26.47
CA ARG A 205 24.66 -3.11 -27.19
C ARG A 205 25.00 -3.93 -28.45
N ASN A 206 24.70 -5.23 -28.42
CA ASN A 206 25.00 -6.15 -29.52
C ASN A 206 23.85 -6.27 -30.54
N GLY A 207 23.01 -5.23 -30.64
CA GLY A 207 21.79 -5.23 -31.46
C GLY A 207 20.56 -5.81 -30.76
N THR A 208 19.62 -6.30 -31.56
CA THR A 208 18.33 -6.83 -31.12
C THR A 208 18.08 -8.21 -31.73
N ILE A 209 17.28 -9.03 -31.04
CA ILE A 209 16.88 -10.36 -31.50
C ILE A 209 15.38 -10.53 -31.30
N ASN A 210 14.76 -11.32 -32.16
CA ASN A 210 13.36 -11.69 -32.06
C ASN A 210 13.26 -13.11 -31.54
N VAL A 211 12.35 -13.32 -30.58
CA VAL A 211 12.07 -14.64 -30.01
C VAL A 211 10.70 -15.07 -30.47
N LEU A 212 10.65 -16.17 -31.21
CA LEU A 212 9.42 -16.84 -31.61
C LEU A 212 9.22 -18.05 -30.71
N SER A 213 8.08 -18.14 -30.04
CA SER A 213 7.82 -19.17 -29.03
C SER A 213 6.45 -19.84 -29.22
N PHE A 214 6.43 -21.15 -29.04
CA PHE A 214 5.25 -22.00 -29.08
C PHE A 214 5.14 -22.75 -27.75
N PHE A 215 4.12 -22.43 -26.96
CA PHE A 215 3.82 -23.08 -25.70
C PHE A 215 2.72 -24.13 -25.90
N SER A 216 3.01 -25.39 -25.57
CA SER A 216 2.03 -26.47 -25.63
C SER A 216 1.21 -26.52 -24.34
N TYR A 217 -0.11 -26.37 -24.47
CA TYR A 217 -1.02 -26.41 -23.32
C TYR A 217 -0.97 -27.75 -22.59
N ASN A 218 -0.91 -28.85 -23.33
CA ASN A 218 -1.08 -30.19 -22.78
C ASN A 218 0.11 -30.67 -21.95
N ASN A 219 1.33 -30.29 -22.32
CA ASN A 219 2.56 -30.79 -21.68
C ASN A 219 3.40 -29.69 -21.03
N GLY A 220 3.01 -28.42 -21.16
CA GLY A 220 3.71 -27.28 -20.58
C GLY A 220 5.07 -26.96 -21.22
N LYS A 221 5.45 -27.61 -22.34
CA LYS A 221 6.73 -27.38 -23.00
C LYS A 221 6.66 -26.13 -23.88
N VAL A 222 7.75 -25.37 -23.87
CA VAL A 222 7.96 -24.21 -24.74
C VAL A 222 9.01 -24.57 -25.80
N TYR A 223 8.62 -24.48 -27.07
CA TYR A 223 9.55 -24.47 -28.18
C TYR A 223 9.85 -23.02 -28.56
N ALA A 224 11.08 -22.56 -28.32
CA ALA A 224 11.49 -21.20 -28.66
C ALA A 224 12.68 -21.19 -29.63
N LYS A 225 12.66 -20.25 -30.57
CA LYS A 225 13.79 -19.97 -31.46
C LYS A 225 14.04 -18.48 -31.54
N CYS A 226 15.31 -18.12 -31.45
CA CYS A 226 15.77 -16.75 -31.64
C CYS A 226 16.20 -16.54 -33.09
N ARG A 227 15.86 -15.38 -33.65
CA ARG A 227 16.20 -14.96 -35.02
C ARG A 227 16.56 -13.48 -35.06
N ALA A 228 17.43 -13.12 -35.98
CA ALA A 228 17.81 -11.73 -36.19
C ALA A 228 16.74 -10.92 -36.95
N ASP A 229 15.79 -11.60 -37.60
CA ASP A 229 14.69 -11.00 -38.34
C ASP A 229 13.31 -11.48 -37.84
N HIS A 230 12.26 -10.86 -38.38
CA HIS A 230 10.84 -11.16 -38.09
C HIS A 230 10.05 -11.32 -39.39
N LYS A 231 10.68 -11.85 -40.43
CA LYS A 231 10.04 -12.02 -41.74
C LYS A 231 9.04 -13.18 -41.69
N THR A 232 8.01 -13.10 -42.51
CA THR A 232 7.02 -14.17 -42.67
C THR A 232 7.67 -15.50 -43.04
N ASP A 233 8.68 -15.49 -43.92
CA ASP A 233 9.39 -16.72 -44.33
C ASP A 233 10.08 -17.41 -43.15
N THR A 234 10.72 -16.64 -42.28
CA THR A 234 11.37 -17.14 -41.07
C THR A 234 10.36 -17.73 -40.09
N PHE A 235 9.20 -17.08 -39.94
CA PHE A 235 8.10 -17.62 -39.14
C PHE A 235 7.62 -18.96 -39.71
N LEU A 236 7.37 -19.04 -41.01
CA LEU A 236 6.92 -20.27 -41.67
C LEU A 236 7.93 -21.40 -41.52
N GLU A 237 9.23 -21.13 -41.65
CA GLU A 237 10.30 -22.10 -41.39
C GLU A 237 10.23 -22.64 -39.96
N ILE A 238 10.16 -21.76 -38.96
CA ILE A 238 10.11 -22.16 -37.55
C ILE A 238 8.83 -22.91 -37.23
N PHE A 239 7.69 -22.49 -37.78
CA PHE A 239 6.41 -23.14 -37.61
C PHE A 239 6.44 -24.57 -38.17
N ARG A 240 6.93 -24.76 -39.41
CA ARG A 240 7.09 -26.11 -40.00
C ARG A 240 7.99 -27.00 -39.14
N ASN A 241 9.15 -26.48 -38.74
CA ASN A 241 10.08 -27.18 -37.85
C ASN A 241 9.44 -27.56 -36.50
N HIS A 242 8.55 -26.73 -35.97
CA HIS A 242 7.81 -27.02 -34.73
C HIS A 242 6.81 -28.16 -34.95
N VAL A 243 6.01 -28.09 -36.02
CA VAL A 243 5.02 -29.10 -36.37
C VAL A 243 5.67 -30.46 -36.61
N GLU A 244 6.78 -30.53 -37.35
CA GLU A 244 7.52 -31.78 -37.58
C GLU A 244 7.96 -32.45 -36.27
N LYS A 245 8.44 -31.66 -35.30
CA LYS A 245 8.83 -32.17 -33.98
C LYS A 245 7.64 -32.64 -33.16
N CYS A 246 6.50 -31.97 -33.27
CA CYS A 246 5.28 -32.37 -32.59
C CYS A 246 4.67 -33.64 -33.19
N SER A 247 4.81 -33.88 -34.49
CA SER A 247 4.31 -35.09 -35.17
C SER A 247 5.16 -36.34 -34.89
N ALA A 248 6.41 -36.15 -34.45
CA ALA A 248 7.33 -37.25 -34.13
C ALA A 248 7.23 -37.77 -32.67
N THR A 249 6.32 -37.21 -31.87
CA THR A 249 6.13 -37.55 -30.44
C THR A 249 4.72 -38.06 -30.19
#